data_AF-A0AAD8Y8D8-F1
#
_entry.id   AF-A0AAD8Y8D8-F1
#
_cell.length_a   1.000
_cell.length_b   1.000
_cell.length_c   1.000
_cell.angle_alpha   90.00
_cell.angle_beta   90.00
_cell.angle_gamma   90.00
#
_symmetry.space_group_name_H-M   'P 1'
#
loop_
_entity.id
_entity.type
_entity.pdbx_description
1 polymer ?
#
loop_
_entity_poly.entity_id
_entity_poly.type
_entity_poly.pdbx_seq_one_letter_code
_entity_poly.pdbx_strand_id
1 'polypeptide(L)'
;MGSRHAERNALTERFVFSRGNKSLTGNIESLRTLKNSLQSLTISNCPDVVGNFMDLADFPRLKQLKFRHTPVTGDIRDIEEQDFSVLKEIRLPKTVVGGDGYRFQRISEVSELVTAVDRIRRQRDATPFELFSWSLANDSPDRYDRDATYDPPPPFTVQFINPGSRFGWCWKNEQFNFCEVNWLDPEPDRASSDYERYTQELEPVLGVLIKFFKGYHQPPTQEEYTRLCEQCNLG
;
A
#
# COMPACT_ATOMS: atom_id res chain seq x y z
N MET A 1 -16.02 -40.04 -8.28
CA MET A 1 -16.20 -38.88 -9.18
C MET A 1 -15.33 -37.76 -8.64
N GLY A 2 -14.13 -37.44 -9.11
CA GLY A 2 -13.51 -37.62 -10.42
C GLY A 2 -13.05 -36.26 -10.95
N SER A 3 -12.30 -35.47 -10.17
CA SER A 3 -11.80 -34.18 -10.64
C SER A 3 -10.44 -34.36 -11.30
N ARG A 4 -10.48 -34.52 -12.63
CA ARG A 4 -9.32 -34.46 -13.52
C ARG A 4 -9.16 -33.02 -14.00
N HIS A 5 -8.28 -32.26 -13.35
CA HIS A 5 -7.57 -31.10 -13.90
C HIS A 5 -6.29 -30.99 -13.05
N ALA A 6 -5.06 -31.03 -13.56
CA ALA A 6 -4.57 -30.71 -14.88
C ALA A 6 -3.24 -31.45 -15.12
N GLU A 7 -3.14 -32.18 -16.22
CA GLU A 7 -1.86 -32.59 -16.80
C GLU A 7 -2.01 -32.63 -18.32
N ARG A 8 -1.41 -31.66 -19.02
CA ARG A 8 -0.52 -31.92 -20.18
C ARG A 8 0.01 -30.63 -20.83
N ASN A 9 1.31 -30.73 -21.13
CA ASN A 9 2.11 -30.07 -22.17
C ASN A 9 2.94 -28.84 -21.79
N ALA A 10 4.22 -28.95 -22.18
CA ALA A 10 5.39 -28.19 -21.79
C ALA A 10 5.36 -26.71 -22.20
N LEU A 11 6.16 -25.91 -21.47
CA LEU A 11 6.31 -24.43 -21.48
C LEU A 11 5.29 -23.65 -20.64
N THR A 12 4.59 -24.32 -19.74
CA THR A 12 3.45 -23.76 -19.01
C THR A 12 3.88 -22.89 -17.84
N GLU A 13 3.67 -21.57 -17.98
CA GLU A 13 3.60 -20.65 -16.84
C GLU A 13 2.66 -21.25 -15.78
N ARG A 14 3.14 -21.50 -14.55
CA ARG A 14 2.29 -22.05 -13.49
C ARG A 14 1.65 -20.91 -12.71
N PHE A 15 0.32 -20.87 -12.81
CA PHE A 15 -0.55 -19.98 -12.07
C PHE A 15 -1.24 -20.80 -10.97
N VAL A 16 -1.22 -20.29 -9.74
CA VAL A 16 -2.05 -20.82 -8.65
C VAL A 16 -3.08 -19.76 -8.30
N PHE A 17 -4.36 -20.10 -8.47
CA PHE A 17 -5.48 -19.23 -8.17
C PHE A 17 -6.48 -19.94 -7.26
N SER A 18 -6.79 -19.33 -6.12
CA SER A 18 -7.89 -19.74 -5.26
C SER A 18 -8.66 -18.53 -4.76
N ARG A 19 -9.99 -18.58 -4.86
CA ARG A 19 -10.87 -17.50 -4.42
C ARG A 19 -12.10 -18.08 -3.70
N GLY A 20 -12.31 -17.67 -2.45
CA GLY A 20 -13.49 -18.03 -1.67
C GLY A 20 -13.57 -19.50 -1.27
N ASN A 21 -12.45 -20.24 -1.35
CA ASN A 21 -12.41 -21.63 -0.95
C ASN A 21 -12.15 -21.74 0.56
N LYS A 22 -13.22 -21.83 1.34
CA LYS A 22 -13.15 -21.97 2.81
C LYS A 22 -12.55 -23.30 3.27
N SER A 23 -12.43 -24.28 2.38
CA SER A 23 -11.80 -25.58 2.70
C SER A 23 -10.33 -25.64 2.31
N LEU A 24 -9.82 -24.62 1.61
CA LEU A 24 -8.40 -24.55 1.29
C LEU A 24 -7.64 -24.19 2.58
N THR A 25 -6.80 -25.13 3.02
CA THR A 25 -5.97 -25.01 4.21
C THR A 25 -4.49 -25.20 3.85
N GLY A 26 -3.60 -24.86 4.77
CA GLY A 26 -2.18 -25.19 4.68
C GLY A 26 -1.28 -23.96 4.75
N ASN A 27 0.04 -24.21 4.75
CA ASN A 27 1.07 -23.19 4.80
C ASN A 27 1.60 -22.90 3.39
N ILE A 28 1.67 -21.62 3.00
CA ILE A 28 2.22 -21.18 1.70
C ILE A 28 3.68 -21.60 1.47
N GLU A 29 4.45 -21.87 2.51
CA GLU A 29 5.81 -22.43 2.40
C GLU A 29 5.81 -23.78 1.64
N SER A 30 4.72 -24.54 1.70
CA SER A 30 4.56 -25.80 0.95
C SER A 30 4.67 -25.60 -0.58
N LEU A 31 4.46 -24.36 -1.06
CA LEU A 31 4.64 -23.99 -2.46
C LEU A 31 6.10 -23.94 -2.89
N ARG A 32 7.08 -24.12 -1.98
CA ARG A 32 8.52 -24.27 -2.33
C ARG A 32 8.77 -25.39 -3.34
N THR A 33 7.92 -26.42 -3.38
CA THR A 33 7.94 -27.45 -4.44
C THR A 33 7.75 -26.89 -5.85
N LEU A 34 7.17 -25.69 -5.97
CA LEU A 34 6.95 -24.97 -7.22
C LEU A 34 7.96 -23.84 -7.46
N LYS A 35 8.99 -23.66 -6.62
CA LYS A 35 9.97 -22.55 -6.64
C LYS A 35 10.43 -22.18 -8.05
N ASN A 36 10.86 -23.16 -8.84
CA ASN A 36 11.42 -22.94 -10.17
C ASN A 36 10.39 -22.73 -11.29
N SER A 37 9.09 -22.73 -10.98
CA SER A 37 8.01 -22.78 -11.97
C SER A 37 6.86 -21.81 -11.72
N LEU A 38 6.60 -21.43 -10.47
CA LEU A 38 5.50 -20.56 -10.09
C LEU A 38 5.74 -19.14 -10.59
N GLN A 39 4.78 -18.60 -11.36
CA GLN A 39 4.88 -17.25 -11.90
C GLN A 39 3.86 -16.28 -11.33
N SER A 40 2.71 -16.79 -10.91
CA SER A 40 1.65 -15.98 -10.33
C SER A 40 0.94 -16.78 -9.26
N LEU A 41 0.79 -16.14 -8.10
CA LEU A 41 0.06 -16.69 -6.96
C LEU A 41 -1.02 -15.70 -6.56
N THR A 42 -2.27 -16.13 -6.60
CA THR A 42 -3.41 -15.37 -6.09
C THR A 42 -4.23 -16.24 -5.15
N ILE A 43 -4.27 -15.88 -3.87
CA ILE A 43 -5.11 -16.51 -2.86
C ILE A 43 -6.01 -15.44 -2.24
N SER A 44 -7.32 -15.66 -2.25
CA SER A 44 -8.28 -14.69 -1.73
C SER A 44 -9.41 -15.37 -0.95
N ASN A 45 -9.79 -14.79 0.19
CA ASN A 45 -10.88 -15.30 1.04
C ASN A 45 -10.68 -16.79 1.42
N CYS A 46 -9.45 -17.15 1.80
CA CYS A 46 -9.09 -18.49 2.27
C CYS A 46 -8.56 -18.33 3.71
N PRO A 47 -9.43 -18.44 4.73
CA PRO A 47 -9.10 -18.07 6.10
C PRO A 47 -8.11 -19.01 6.77
N ASP A 48 -7.93 -20.22 6.23
CA ASP A 48 -7.06 -21.26 6.80
C ASP A 48 -5.74 -21.44 6.03
N VAL A 49 -5.45 -20.55 5.07
CA VAL A 49 -4.16 -20.49 4.37
C VAL A 49 -3.22 -19.53 5.09
N VAL A 50 -2.22 -20.08 5.76
CA VAL A 50 -1.28 -19.38 6.65
C VAL A 50 0.14 -19.32 6.06
N GLY A 51 1.06 -18.68 6.77
CA GLY A 51 2.50 -18.61 6.48
C GLY A 51 3.02 -17.18 6.35
N ASN A 52 4.31 -17.04 6.04
CA ASN A 52 4.94 -15.74 5.83
C ASN A 52 5.17 -15.53 4.32
N PHE A 53 4.74 -14.39 3.76
CA PHE A 53 4.91 -14.15 2.32
C PHE A 53 6.38 -14.15 1.88
N MET A 54 7.32 -13.85 2.80
CA MET A 54 8.77 -13.90 2.55
C MET A 54 9.29 -15.32 2.30
N ASP A 55 8.54 -16.38 2.65
CA ASP A 55 8.87 -17.76 2.27
C ASP A 55 8.91 -17.96 0.74
N LEU A 56 8.37 -16.99 -0.02
CA LEU A 56 8.32 -16.97 -1.48
C LEU A 56 9.31 -15.99 -2.12
N ALA A 57 10.17 -15.33 -1.33
CA ALA A 57 11.08 -14.29 -1.80
C ALA A 57 12.11 -14.79 -2.83
N ASP A 58 12.54 -16.03 -2.68
CA ASP A 58 13.57 -16.65 -3.53
C ASP A 58 13.03 -17.29 -4.82
N PHE A 59 11.77 -17.02 -5.20
CA PHE A 59 11.14 -17.61 -6.38
C PHE A 59 11.56 -16.86 -7.66
N PRO A 60 12.45 -17.43 -8.49
CA PRO A 60 13.11 -16.71 -9.59
C PRO A 60 12.17 -16.32 -10.75
N ARG A 61 10.91 -16.79 -10.72
CA ARG A 61 9.94 -16.58 -11.80
C ARG A 61 8.64 -15.90 -11.33
N LEU A 62 8.53 -15.58 -10.04
CA LEU A 62 7.30 -15.05 -9.45
C LEU A 62 7.10 -13.58 -9.85
N LYS A 63 6.21 -13.35 -10.84
CA LYS A 63 5.86 -12.04 -11.37
C LYS A 63 4.69 -11.39 -10.65
N GLN A 64 3.82 -12.18 -10.02
CA GLN A 64 2.62 -11.67 -9.34
C GLN A 64 2.36 -12.40 -8.02
N LEU A 65 2.17 -11.64 -6.95
CA LEU A 65 1.86 -12.16 -5.62
C LEU A 65 0.67 -11.41 -5.02
N LYS A 66 -0.47 -12.10 -4.89
CA LYS A 66 -1.71 -11.49 -4.41
C LYS A 66 -2.34 -12.33 -3.30
N PHE A 67 -2.40 -11.75 -2.12
CA PHE A 67 -3.07 -12.29 -0.95
C PHE A 67 -4.14 -11.29 -0.49
N ARG A 68 -5.38 -11.74 -0.33
CA ARG A 68 -6.48 -10.91 0.20
C ARG A 68 -7.35 -11.69 1.16
N HIS A 69 -7.66 -11.11 2.30
CA HIS A 69 -8.50 -11.77 3.32
C HIS A 69 -7.99 -13.19 3.64
N THR A 70 -6.68 -13.30 3.87
CA THR A 70 -5.99 -14.51 4.34
C THR A 70 -5.20 -14.13 5.61
N PRO A 71 -4.91 -15.09 6.50
CA PRO A 71 -4.04 -14.86 7.66
C PRO A 71 -2.54 -14.89 7.33
N VAL A 72 -2.16 -14.73 6.06
CA VAL A 72 -0.74 -14.65 5.66
C VAL A 72 -0.09 -13.44 6.32
N THR A 73 1.10 -13.63 6.86
CA THR A 73 1.85 -12.64 7.64
C THR A 73 3.15 -12.23 6.93
N GLY A 74 3.89 -11.30 7.53
CA GLY A 74 5.19 -10.82 7.08
C GLY A 74 5.32 -9.30 7.25
N ASP A 75 6.44 -8.75 6.79
CA ASP A 75 6.72 -7.31 6.80
C ASP A 75 7.33 -6.88 5.46
N ILE A 76 6.79 -5.83 4.82
CA ILE A 76 7.35 -5.34 3.55
C ILE A 76 8.76 -4.74 3.71
N ARG A 77 9.14 -4.34 4.94
CA ARG A 77 10.48 -3.80 5.23
C ARG A 77 11.56 -4.86 5.09
N ASP A 78 11.20 -6.13 5.25
CA ASP A 78 12.09 -7.29 5.12
C ASP A 78 12.45 -7.58 3.64
N ILE A 79 11.77 -6.96 2.67
CA ILE A 79 12.08 -7.16 1.25
C ILE A 79 13.40 -6.47 0.90
N GLU A 80 14.42 -7.27 0.62
CA GLU A 80 15.74 -6.83 0.19
C GLU A 80 15.83 -6.70 -1.35
N GLU A 81 17.02 -6.31 -1.84
CA GLU A 81 17.28 -6.08 -3.27
C GLU A 81 17.20 -7.35 -4.12
N GLN A 82 17.61 -8.50 -3.57
CA GLN A 82 17.65 -9.78 -4.30
C GLN A 82 16.31 -10.53 -4.24
N ASP A 83 15.45 -10.18 -3.29
CA ASP A 83 14.14 -10.82 -3.12
C ASP A 83 13.22 -10.48 -4.28
N PHE A 84 12.36 -11.41 -4.69
CA PHE A 84 11.30 -11.11 -5.66
C PHE A 84 11.80 -10.40 -6.92
N SER A 85 12.96 -10.79 -7.45
CA SER A 85 13.72 -10.04 -8.47
C SER A 85 12.97 -9.79 -9.79
N VAL A 86 11.90 -10.55 -10.06
CA VAL A 86 11.06 -10.42 -11.27
C VAL A 86 9.60 -10.04 -10.95
N LEU A 87 9.30 -9.66 -9.71
CA LEU A 87 7.95 -9.37 -9.25
C LEU A 87 7.47 -8.02 -9.80
N LYS A 88 6.37 -8.06 -10.54
CA LYS A 88 5.74 -6.90 -11.18
C LYS A 88 4.53 -6.38 -10.42
N GLU A 89 3.86 -7.24 -9.66
CA GLU A 89 2.68 -6.86 -8.89
C GLU A 89 2.67 -7.59 -7.54
N ILE A 90 2.49 -6.82 -6.47
CA ILE A 90 2.36 -7.32 -5.11
C ILE A 90 1.10 -6.74 -4.47
N ARG A 91 0.28 -7.60 -3.87
CA ARG A 91 -0.86 -7.20 -3.01
C ARG A 91 -0.86 -8.10 -1.80
N LEU A 92 -0.71 -7.51 -0.62
CA LEU A 92 -0.58 -8.22 0.64
C LEU A 92 -1.81 -7.92 1.51
N PRO A 93 -2.24 -8.86 2.36
CA PRO A 93 -3.40 -8.65 3.22
C PRO A 93 -3.03 -7.71 4.37
N LYS A 94 -4.03 -7.14 5.03
CA LYS A 94 -3.86 -6.28 6.22
C LYS A 94 -3.07 -6.89 7.38
N THR A 95 -2.89 -8.21 7.39
CA THR A 95 -2.10 -8.96 8.39
C THR A 95 -0.60 -8.89 8.13
N VAL A 96 -0.18 -8.40 6.97
CA VAL A 96 1.21 -8.08 6.65
C VAL A 96 1.47 -6.62 7.01
N VAL A 97 2.60 -6.35 7.66
CA VAL A 97 3.03 -4.97 7.95
C VAL A 97 3.30 -4.26 6.61
N GLY A 98 2.57 -3.17 6.37
CA GLY A 98 2.55 -2.46 5.08
C GLY A 98 1.66 -3.09 3.99
N GLY A 99 0.82 -4.08 4.33
CA GLY A 99 -0.18 -4.64 3.43
C GLY A 99 -1.38 -3.72 3.17
N ASP A 100 -2.27 -4.12 2.26
CA ASP A 100 -3.50 -3.37 1.98
C ASP A 100 -4.45 -3.40 3.19
N GLY A 101 -4.90 -2.23 3.61
CA GLY A 101 -5.71 -2.06 4.82
C GLY A 101 -4.90 -2.13 6.11
N TYR A 102 -3.57 -2.05 6.05
CA TYR A 102 -2.72 -2.03 7.25
C TYR A 102 -3.05 -0.81 8.12
N ARG A 103 -3.00 -1.02 9.45
CA ARG A 103 -3.32 0.02 10.44
C ARG A 103 -2.11 0.28 11.34
N PHE A 104 -1.59 1.50 11.32
CA PHE A 104 -0.43 1.88 12.14
C PHE A 104 -0.83 2.15 13.58
N GLN A 105 0.08 1.91 14.52
CA GLN A 105 -0.11 2.33 15.90
C GLN A 105 0.40 3.76 16.13
N ARG A 106 1.38 4.22 15.35
CA ARG A 106 1.94 5.57 15.41
C ARG A 106 2.07 6.21 14.03
N ILE A 107 1.97 7.54 13.99
CA ILE A 107 2.24 8.36 12.79
C ILE A 107 3.68 8.16 12.31
N SER A 108 4.64 8.00 13.23
CA SER A 108 6.06 7.83 12.92
C SER A 108 6.39 6.54 12.16
N GLU A 109 5.56 5.50 12.27
CA GLU A 109 5.77 4.22 11.57
C GLU A 109 5.65 4.36 10.04
N VAL A 110 4.90 5.35 9.56
CA VAL A 110 4.58 5.48 8.14
C VAL A 110 5.82 5.75 7.30
N SER A 111 6.76 6.56 7.78
CA SER A 111 7.95 6.93 7.00
C SER A 111 8.78 5.70 6.61
N GLU A 112 9.00 4.77 7.54
CA GLU A 112 9.79 3.56 7.27
C GLU A 112 9.10 2.66 6.22
N LEU A 113 7.77 2.52 6.34
CA LEU A 113 7.00 1.68 5.42
C LEU A 113 6.91 2.30 4.03
N VAL A 114 6.76 3.62 3.93
CA VAL A 114 6.81 4.32 2.66
C VAL A 114 8.20 4.21 2.01
N THR A 115 9.29 4.30 2.78
CA THR A 115 10.64 4.06 2.26
C THR A 115 10.79 2.64 1.70
N ALA A 116 10.24 1.63 2.38
CA ALA A 116 10.23 0.26 1.86
C ALA A 116 9.44 0.14 0.54
N VAL A 117 8.26 0.78 0.46
CA VAL A 117 7.46 0.84 -0.77
C VAL A 117 8.24 1.49 -1.92
N ASP A 118 8.89 2.63 -1.69
CA ASP A 118 9.69 3.31 -2.71
C ASP A 118 10.88 2.47 -3.18
N ARG A 119 11.57 1.81 -2.24
CA ARG A 119 12.65 0.85 -2.56
C ARG A 119 12.14 -0.25 -3.49
N ILE A 120 11.00 -0.86 -3.17
CA ILE A 120 10.43 -1.94 -3.97
C ILE A 120 10.02 -1.45 -5.36
N ARG A 121 9.39 -0.27 -5.42
CA ARG A 121 8.97 0.41 -6.66
C ARG A 121 10.17 0.64 -7.58
N ARG A 122 11.24 1.26 -7.08
CA ARG A 122 12.44 1.60 -7.87
C ARG A 122 13.17 0.37 -8.39
N GLN A 123 13.23 -0.71 -7.60
CA GLN A 123 13.96 -1.92 -7.97
C GLN A 123 13.32 -2.69 -9.13
N ARG A 124 11.98 -2.63 -9.27
CA ARG A 124 11.26 -3.64 -10.05
C ARG A 124 10.44 -3.09 -11.22
N ASP A 125 10.44 -1.76 -11.42
CA ASP A 125 9.51 -1.08 -12.34
C ASP A 125 8.08 -1.63 -12.20
N ALA A 126 7.75 -2.01 -10.95
CA ALA A 126 6.53 -2.70 -10.62
C ALA A 126 5.37 -1.71 -10.71
N THR A 127 4.23 -2.17 -11.23
CA THR A 127 3.04 -1.31 -11.32
C THR A 127 2.65 -0.82 -9.93
N PRO A 128 2.15 0.42 -9.87
CA PRO A 128 2.17 1.19 -8.65
C PRO A 128 1.33 0.54 -7.55
N PHE A 129 1.82 0.72 -6.33
CA PHE A 129 1.14 0.45 -5.05
C PHE A 129 -0.09 1.34 -4.83
N GLU A 130 -0.76 1.76 -5.92
CA GLU A 130 -1.96 2.60 -5.99
C GLU A 130 -3.15 2.09 -5.17
N LEU A 131 -3.02 0.93 -4.55
CA LEU A 131 -4.08 0.22 -3.87
C LEU A 131 -3.78 -0.10 -2.41
N PHE A 132 -2.66 0.38 -1.87
CA PHE A 132 -2.48 0.35 -0.43
C PHE A 132 -3.30 1.47 0.20
N SER A 133 -4.37 1.08 0.89
CA SER A 133 -5.06 1.95 1.82
C SER A 133 -4.49 1.71 3.21
N TRP A 134 -3.72 2.67 3.73
CA TRP A 134 -3.22 2.59 5.10
C TRP A 134 -3.88 3.65 5.98
N SER A 135 -4.12 3.34 7.25
CA SER A 135 -4.73 4.30 8.18
C SER A 135 -4.19 4.13 9.59
N LEU A 136 -4.39 5.14 10.44
CA LEU A 136 -4.08 5.02 11.85
C LEU A 136 -5.11 4.11 12.54
N ALA A 137 -4.64 3.23 13.43
CA ALA A 137 -5.52 2.34 14.18
C ALA A 137 -6.52 3.13 15.04
N ASN A 138 -7.69 2.52 15.33
CA ASN A 138 -8.72 3.18 16.15
C ASN A 138 -8.27 3.40 17.59
N ASP A 139 -7.39 2.54 18.09
CA ASP A 139 -6.81 2.55 19.42
C ASP A 139 -5.40 3.19 19.45
N SER A 140 -4.99 3.81 18.35
CA SER A 140 -3.70 4.48 18.29
C SER A 140 -3.64 5.63 19.31
N PRO A 141 -2.56 5.76 20.07
CA PRO A 141 -2.33 6.90 20.96
C PRO A 141 -2.11 8.23 20.23
N ASP A 142 -1.82 8.20 18.92
CA ASP A 142 -1.69 9.41 18.10
C ASP A 142 -3.05 9.82 17.50
N ARG A 143 -4.07 8.96 17.66
CA ARG A 143 -5.43 9.25 17.24
C ARG A 143 -6.15 9.99 18.34
N TYR A 144 -6.86 11.03 17.95
CA TYR A 144 -7.75 11.78 18.83
C TYR A 144 -9.17 11.71 18.30
N ASP A 145 -10.12 11.84 19.22
CA ASP A 145 -11.54 11.78 18.90
C ASP A 145 -11.95 12.97 18.04
N ARG A 146 -12.79 12.68 17.07
CA ARG A 146 -13.52 13.69 16.33
C ARG A 146 -14.59 14.26 17.25
N ASP A 147 -14.54 15.56 17.53
CA ASP A 147 -15.75 16.25 17.96
C ASP A 147 -16.71 16.30 16.77
N ALA A 148 -17.92 15.74 16.93
CA ALA A 148 -18.92 15.66 15.88
C ALA A 148 -19.32 17.04 15.33
N THR A 149 -19.04 18.11 16.09
CA THR A 149 -19.31 19.50 15.69
C THR A 149 -18.30 20.06 14.68
N TYR A 150 -17.13 19.44 14.51
CA TYR A 150 -16.09 19.92 13.60
C TYR A 150 -16.07 19.14 12.28
N ASP A 151 -16.07 19.91 11.18
CA ASP A 151 -15.83 19.46 9.81
C ASP A 151 -14.68 20.31 9.24
N PRO A 152 -13.65 19.71 8.62
CA PRO A 152 -13.53 18.31 8.26
C PRO A 152 -12.75 17.49 9.31
N PRO A 153 -12.97 16.16 9.42
CA PRO A 153 -12.35 15.26 10.39
C PRO A 153 -10.82 15.20 10.25
N PRO A 154 -10.12 14.69 11.27
CA PRO A 154 -8.67 14.56 11.23
C PRO A 154 -8.17 13.65 10.08
N PRO A 155 -6.99 13.93 9.52
CA PRO A 155 -6.48 13.20 8.35
C PRO A 155 -5.69 11.95 8.76
N PHE A 156 -6.38 10.88 9.16
CA PHE A 156 -5.73 9.65 9.65
C PHE A 156 -5.53 8.55 8.60
N THR A 157 -5.65 8.85 7.31
CA THR A 157 -5.43 7.89 6.21
C THR A 157 -4.25 8.32 5.36
N VAL A 158 -3.38 7.39 4.98
CA VAL A 158 -2.28 7.65 4.05
C VAL A 158 -2.75 7.47 2.61
N GLN A 159 -2.33 8.38 1.74
CA GLN A 159 -2.53 8.30 0.30
C GLN A 159 -1.18 8.42 -0.40
N PHE A 160 -0.91 7.50 -1.32
CA PHE A 160 0.21 7.63 -2.26
C PHE A 160 -0.17 8.53 -3.43
N ILE A 161 0.78 9.34 -3.87
CA ILE A 161 0.63 10.38 -4.90
C ILE A 161 1.75 10.15 -5.92
N ASN A 162 1.39 9.99 -7.20
CA ASN A 162 2.35 9.68 -8.26
C ASN A 162 2.17 10.53 -9.55
N PRO A 163 2.24 11.86 -9.48
CA PRO A 163 2.07 12.73 -10.64
C PRO A 163 3.34 12.77 -11.50
N GLY A 164 3.21 12.39 -12.76
CA GLY A 164 4.29 12.32 -13.73
C GLY A 164 5.32 11.26 -13.36
N SER A 165 6.55 11.68 -13.09
CA SER A 165 7.64 10.82 -12.63
C SER A 165 7.84 10.83 -11.11
N ARG A 166 7.13 11.73 -10.40
CA ARG A 166 7.33 11.94 -8.97
C ARG A 166 6.51 10.99 -8.13
N PHE A 167 7.08 10.55 -7.02
CA PHE A 167 6.41 9.70 -6.04
C PHE A 167 6.48 10.33 -4.64
N GLY A 168 5.31 10.44 -4.04
CA GLY A 168 5.15 10.97 -2.70
C GLY A 168 3.96 10.36 -2.00
N TRP A 169 3.70 10.85 -0.79
CA TRP A 169 2.59 10.42 0.02
C TRP A 169 2.11 11.55 0.92
N CYS A 170 0.84 11.52 1.31
CA CYS A 170 0.28 12.48 2.24
C CYS A 170 -0.76 11.81 3.12
N TRP A 171 -1.11 12.52 4.20
CA TRP A 171 -2.24 12.17 5.03
C TRP A 171 -3.50 12.82 4.48
N LYS A 172 -4.63 12.13 4.59
CA LYS A 172 -5.95 12.61 4.20
C LYS A 172 -7.03 12.18 5.18
N ASN A 173 -8.14 12.90 5.16
CA ASN A 173 -9.37 12.50 5.82
C ASN A 173 -10.39 11.90 4.84
N GLU A 174 -11.56 11.54 5.36
CA GLU A 174 -12.64 10.90 4.58
C GLU A 174 -13.28 11.86 3.55
N GLN A 175 -13.20 13.17 3.76
CA GLN A 175 -13.63 14.23 2.83
C GLN A 175 -12.53 14.61 1.83
N PHE A 176 -11.43 13.86 1.75
CA PHE A 176 -10.32 14.15 0.86
C PHE A 176 -9.67 15.53 1.11
N ASN A 177 -9.60 15.98 2.36
CA ASN A 177 -8.70 17.07 2.72
C ASN A 177 -7.33 16.46 3.03
N PHE A 178 -6.29 17.02 2.42
CA PHE A 178 -4.94 16.48 2.51
C PHE A 178 -4.02 17.40 3.31
N CYS A 179 -3.13 16.76 4.06
CA CYS A 179 -1.85 17.32 4.44
C CYS A 179 -0.95 17.54 3.21
N GLU A 180 0.08 18.35 3.37
CA GLU A 180 1.14 18.56 2.38
C GLU A 180 1.82 17.23 2.01
N VAL A 181 2.20 17.11 0.74
CA VAL A 181 2.83 15.89 0.21
C VAL A 181 4.27 15.78 0.71
N ASN A 182 4.60 14.61 1.25
CA ASN A 182 5.95 14.16 1.54
C ASN A 182 6.52 13.50 0.28
N TRP A 183 7.36 14.24 -0.45
CA TRP A 183 7.99 13.75 -1.67
C TRP A 183 9.23 12.89 -1.37
N LEU A 184 9.38 11.77 -2.10
CA LEU A 184 10.53 10.86 -1.96
C LEU A 184 11.57 11.04 -3.07
N ASP A 185 11.26 11.86 -4.06
CA ASP A 185 12.15 12.23 -5.16
C ASP A 185 12.22 13.76 -5.33
N PRO A 186 13.34 14.25 -5.90
CA PRO A 186 13.48 15.67 -6.19
C PRO A 186 12.43 16.13 -7.21
N GLU A 187 12.12 17.42 -7.18
CA GLU A 187 11.27 18.04 -8.18
C GLU A 187 11.94 17.98 -9.57
N PRO A 188 11.21 17.65 -10.65
CA PRO A 188 11.73 17.69 -12.01
C PRO A 188 12.21 19.09 -12.41
N ASP A 189 13.18 19.16 -13.33
CA ASP A 189 13.63 20.42 -13.90
C ASP A 189 12.47 21.12 -14.62
N ARG A 190 12.27 22.41 -14.35
CA ARG A 190 11.16 23.21 -14.91
C ARG A 190 11.16 23.31 -16.44
N ALA A 191 12.31 23.11 -17.09
CA ALA A 191 12.45 23.09 -18.53
C ALA A 191 12.19 21.70 -19.15
N SER A 192 12.01 20.65 -18.33
CA SER A 192 11.75 19.29 -18.81
C SER A 192 10.27 19.05 -19.13
N SER A 193 9.99 18.16 -20.08
CA SER A 193 8.63 17.67 -20.34
C SER A 193 8.01 16.94 -19.14
N ASP A 194 8.85 16.42 -18.24
CA ASP A 194 8.39 15.79 -17.00
C ASP A 194 7.77 16.78 -16.02
N TYR A 195 8.24 18.04 -16.00
CA TYR A 195 7.66 19.08 -15.15
C TYR A 195 6.25 19.47 -15.61
N GLU A 196 6.04 19.61 -16.92
CA GLU A 196 4.71 19.90 -17.46
C GLU A 196 3.72 18.80 -17.06
N ARG A 197 4.07 17.53 -17.29
CA ARG A 197 3.25 16.39 -16.88
C ARG A 197 3.02 16.34 -15.36
N TYR A 198 4.06 16.56 -14.57
CA TYR A 198 3.96 16.67 -13.11
C TYR A 198 2.93 17.72 -12.69
N THR A 199 3.01 18.94 -13.23
CA THR A 199 2.07 20.01 -12.85
C THR A 199 0.63 19.72 -13.28
N GLN A 200 0.43 19.18 -14.49
CA GLN A 200 -0.89 18.82 -15.02
C GLN A 200 -1.55 17.67 -14.24
N GLU A 201 -0.77 16.69 -13.79
CA GLU A 201 -1.28 15.58 -12.99
C GLU A 201 -1.44 15.94 -11.50
N LEU A 202 -0.62 16.87 -10.99
CA LEU A 202 -0.70 17.34 -9.61
C LEU A 202 -1.89 18.27 -9.38
N GLU A 203 -2.21 19.14 -10.33
CA GLU A 203 -3.26 20.16 -10.17
C GLU A 203 -4.64 19.56 -9.83
N PRO A 204 -5.16 18.51 -10.50
CA PRO A 204 -6.43 17.90 -10.13
C PRO A 204 -6.40 17.29 -8.73
N VAL A 205 -5.23 16.80 -8.30
CA VAL A 205 -5.04 16.14 -7.01
C VAL A 205 -4.91 17.15 -5.87
N LEU A 206 -4.24 18.29 -6.09
CA LEU A 206 -4.00 19.29 -5.03
C LEU A 206 -4.89 20.52 -5.11
N GLY A 207 -5.27 20.95 -6.32
CA GLY A 207 -6.00 22.19 -6.59
C GLY A 207 -7.43 22.22 -6.06
N VAL A 208 -8.05 21.05 -5.88
CA VAL A 208 -9.39 20.93 -5.26
C VAL A 208 -9.30 20.66 -3.75
N LEU A 209 -8.15 20.20 -3.24
CA LEU A 209 -8.13 19.37 -2.03
C LEU A 209 -7.18 19.83 -0.88
N ILE A 210 -6.25 20.78 -1.12
CA ILE A 210 -5.41 21.36 -0.06
C ILE A 210 -5.92 22.75 0.33
N LYS A 211 -6.80 22.83 1.32
CA LYS A 211 -7.04 24.10 2.03
C LYS A 211 -6.96 23.95 3.53
N PHE A 212 -7.59 22.92 4.10
CA PHE A 212 -7.77 22.84 5.54
C PHE A 212 -6.46 22.52 6.30
N PHE A 213 -5.67 21.54 5.83
CA PHE A 213 -4.42 21.12 6.49
C PHE A 213 -3.16 21.70 5.81
N LYS A 214 -3.28 22.87 5.18
CA LYS A 214 -2.15 23.53 4.52
C LYS A 214 -1.02 23.79 5.52
N GLY A 215 0.21 23.50 5.14
CA GLY A 215 1.40 23.64 5.99
C GLY A 215 1.68 22.48 6.95
N TYR A 216 0.85 21.44 6.97
CA TYR A 216 1.08 20.24 7.77
C TYR A 216 1.48 19.06 6.87
N HIS A 217 2.62 18.43 7.13
CA HIS A 217 3.06 17.21 6.42
C HIS A 217 2.62 15.90 7.10
N GLN A 218 2.09 16.02 8.32
CA GLN A 218 1.54 14.93 9.14
C GLN A 218 0.22 15.38 9.75
N PRO A 219 -0.62 14.48 10.30
CA PRO A 219 -1.83 14.87 10.97
C PRO A 219 -1.48 15.87 12.09
N PRO A 220 -2.19 17.00 12.19
CA PRO A 220 -1.98 17.94 13.29
C PRO A 220 -2.18 17.24 14.63
N THR A 221 -1.57 17.77 15.68
CA THR A 221 -1.94 17.40 17.06
C THR A 221 -3.41 17.74 17.34
N GLN A 222 -3.99 17.19 18.40
CA GLN A 222 -5.38 17.49 18.75
C GLN A 222 -5.59 18.99 18.98
N GLU A 223 -4.67 19.65 19.69
CA GLU A 223 -4.73 21.09 19.97
C GLU A 223 -4.56 21.96 18.71
N GLU A 224 -3.73 21.53 17.75
CA GLU A 224 -3.62 22.19 16.43
C GLU A 224 -4.90 22.01 15.62
N TYR A 225 -5.45 20.80 15.60
CA TYR A 225 -6.69 20.50 14.90
C TYR A 225 -7.86 21.32 15.44
N THR A 226 -8.05 21.37 16.77
CA THR A 226 -9.10 22.18 17.38
C THR A 226 -8.97 23.66 17.00
N ARG A 227 -7.74 24.22 17.01
CA ARG A 227 -7.49 25.60 16.58
C ARG A 227 -7.83 25.83 15.11
N LEU A 228 -7.52 24.89 14.22
CA LEU A 228 -7.89 24.98 12.81
C LEU A 228 -9.42 25.00 12.63
N CYS A 229 -10.13 24.13 13.36
CA CYS A 229 -11.59 24.07 13.31
C CYS A 229 -12.24 25.36 13.84
N GLU A 230 -11.74 25.91 14.94
CA GLU A 230 -12.22 27.19 15.49
C GLU A 230 -12.01 28.35 14.51
N GLN A 231 -10.87 28.42 13.84
CA GLN A 231 -10.58 29.46 12.85
C GLN A 231 -11.50 29.37 11.63
N CYS A 232 -11.82 28.16 11.17
CA CYS A 232 -12.73 27.96 10.05
C CYS A 232 -14.19 28.24 10.39
N ASN A 233 -14.61 28.07 11.66
CA ASN A 233 -15.98 28.38 12.09
C ASN A 233 -16.24 29.88 12.33
N LEU A 234 -15.18 30.71 12.31
CA LEU A 234 -15.27 32.16 12.52
C LEU A 234 -15.25 32.98 11.22
N GLY A 235 -15.04 32.36 10.06
CA GLY A 235 -14.98 32.99 8.74
C GLY A 235 -16.21 32.71 7.89
#